data_AF-A0A552E4N1-F1
#
_entry.id   AF-A0A552E4N1-F1
#
_cell.length_a   1.000
_cell.length_b   1.000
_cell.length_c   1.000
_cell.angle_alpha   90.00
_cell.angle_beta   90.00
_cell.angle_gamma   90.00
#
_symmetry.space_group_name_H-M   'P 1'
#
loop_
_entity.id
_entity.type
_entity.pdbx_description
1 polymer ?
#
loop_
_entity_poly.entity_id
_entity_poly.type
_entity_poly.pdbx_seq_one_letter_code
_entity_poly.pdbx_strand_id
1 'polypeptide(L)'
;MLENELGRARYLLLLMVVGTWQILKQAKLEILAEAVPIPILFESRRKKLKRFLKLEILNIEKIWFLCLKEMLKQDERFTIKGLAYMAIDWTS
;
A
#
# COMPACT_ATOMS: atom_id res chain seq x y z
N MET A 1 -7.22 5.90 -10.07
CA MET A 1 -5.89 6.28 -10.61
C MET A 1 -4.91 5.10 -10.55
N LEU A 2 -4.53 4.57 -9.38
CA LEU A 2 -3.68 3.37 -9.30
C LEU A 2 -4.28 2.10 -9.94
N GLU A 3 -5.60 1.93 -9.88
CA GLU A 3 -6.26 0.76 -10.48
C GLU A 3 -6.04 0.69 -12.01
N ASN A 4 -6.10 1.84 -12.69
CA ASN A 4 -5.89 1.92 -14.14
C ASN A 4 -4.44 1.57 -14.52
N GLU A 5 -3.49 1.97 -13.69
CA GLU A 5 -2.06 1.77 -13.94
C GLU A 5 -1.58 0.34 -13.59
N LEU A 6 -2.11 -0.25 -12.52
CA LEU A 6 -1.77 -1.62 -12.10
C LEU A 6 -2.56 -2.66 -12.90
N GLY A 7 -3.75 -2.33 -13.36
CA GLY A 7 -4.75 -3.28 -13.84
C GLY A 7 -5.44 -4.02 -12.68
N ARG A 8 -6.65 -4.52 -12.94
CA ARG A 8 -7.58 -5.05 -11.93
C ARG A 8 -6.96 -6.11 -11.01
N ALA A 9 -6.29 -7.12 -11.57
CA ALA A 9 -5.73 -8.22 -10.77
C ALA A 9 -4.60 -7.77 -9.83
N ARG A 10 -3.73 -6.87 -10.29
CA ARG A 10 -2.63 -6.32 -9.48
C ARG A 10 -3.13 -5.33 -8.45
N TYR A 11 -4.17 -4.58 -8.78
CA TYR A 11 -4.83 -3.68 -7.84
C TYR A 11 -5.52 -4.45 -6.71
N LEU A 12 -6.23 -5.55 -7.02
CA LEU A 12 -6.78 -6.44 -5.99
C LEU A 12 -5.70 -7.04 -5.09
N LEU A 13 -4.57 -7.45 -5.67
CA LEU A 13 -3.43 -7.92 -4.89
C LEU A 13 -2.87 -6.81 -3.98
N LEU A 14 -2.76 -5.57 -4.46
CA LEU A 14 -2.36 -4.42 -3.65
C LEU A 14 -3.29 -4.26 -2.44
N LEU A 15 -4.61 -4.27 -2.66
CA LEU A 15 -5.60 -4.13 -1.61
C LEU A 15 -5.49 -5.25 -0.56
N MET A 16 -5.33 -6.50 -0.99
CA MET A 16 -5.15 -7.63 -0.08
C MET A 16 -3.87 -7.47 0.75
N VAL A 17 -2.75 -7.12 0.12
CA VAL A 17 -1.46 -6.94 0.83
C VAL A 17 -1.52 -5.79 1.82
N VAL A 18 -2.07 -4.65 1.43
CA VAL A 18 -2.23 -3.48 2.30
C VAL A 18 -3.17 -3.81 3.47
N GLY A 19 -4.30 -4.49 3.21
CA GLY A 19 -5.22 -4.92 4.26
C GLY A 19 -4.57 -5.89 5.26
N THR A 20 -3.85 -6.91 4.76
CA THR A 20 -3.10 -7.84 5.61
C THR A 20 -2.05 -7.11 6.45
N TRP A 21 -1.29 -6.18 5.85
CA TRP A 21 -0.32 -5.36 6.58
C TRP A 21 -0.97 -4.47 7.64
N GLN A 22 -2.12 -3.86 7.33
CA GLN A 22 -2.86 -3.03 8.27
C GLN A 22 -3.37 -3.81 9.48
N ILE A 23 -3.72 -5.09 9.31
CA ILE A 23 -4.15 -5.96 10.41
C ILE A 23 -2.95 -6.40 11.26
N LEU A 24 -1.87 -6.86 10.61
CA LEU A 24 -0.71 -7.43 11.31
C LEU A 24 0.26 -6.39 11.87
N LYS A 25 0.25 -5.18 11.33
CA LYS A 25 1.20 -4.09 11.65
C LYS A 25 2.68 -4.46 11.47
N GLN A 26 2.96 -5.51 10.71
CA GLN A 26 4.31 -6.02 10.51
C GLN A 26 4.63 -6.20 9.03
N ALA A 27 5.72 -5.57 8.57
CA ALA A 27 6.11 -5.53 7.16
C ALA A 27 7.08 -6.66 6.74
N LYS A 28 7.30 -7.69 7.59
CA LYS A 28 8.16 -8.83 7.23
C LYS A 28 7.51 -9.62 6.10
N LEU A 29 8.26 -9.88 5.04
CA LEU A 29 7.75 -10.54 3.83
C LEU A 29 7.19 -11.94 4.12
N GLU A 30 7.82 -12.67 5.03
CA GLU A 30 7.42 -14.01 5.46
C GLU A 30 6.03 -13.98 6.12
N ILE A 31 5.82 -13.02 7.02
CA ILE A 31 4.56 -12.85 7.75
C ILE A 31 3.45 -12.42 6.80
N LEU A 32 3.73 -11.50 5.88
CA LEU A 32 2.78 -11.13 4.84
C LEU A 32 2.47 -12.31 3.90
N ALA A 33 3.47 -13.12 3.51
CA ALA A 33 3.27 -14.27 2.65
C ALA A 33 2.43 -15.37 3.31
N GLU A 34 2.53 -15.53 4.62
CA GLU A 34 1.74 -16.47 5.40
C GLU A 34 0.27 -16.06 5.51
N ALA A 35 0.03 -14.78 5.79
CA ALA A 35 -1.30 -14.25 6.08
C ALA A 35 -2.11 -13.78 4.87
N VAL A 36 -1.45 -13.49 3.74
CA VAL A 36 -2.17 -13.08 2.52
C VAL A 36 -3.05 -14.26 2.02
N PRO A 37 -4.37 -14.02 1.78
CA PRO A 37 -5.35 -15.07 1.52
C PRO A 37 -5.32 -15.53 0.05
N ILE A 38 -4.20 -16.11 -0.38
CA ILE A 38 -4.03 -16.68 -1.73
C ILE A 38 -3.78 -18.18 -1.58
N PRO A 39 -4.61 -19.06 -2.19
CA PRO A 39 -4.51 -20.51 -2.02
C PRO A 39 -3.40 -21.11 -2.91
N ILE A 40 -2.14 -20.72 -2.66
CA ILE A 40 -0.96 -21.28 -3.32
C ILE A 40 0.13 -21.58 -2.28
N LEU A 41 1.09 -22.41 -2.67
CA LEU A 41 2.24 -22.75 -1.82
C LEU A 41 2.89 -21.50 -1.24
N PHE A 42 3.30 -21.57 0.03
CA PHE A 42 3.94 -20.46 0.74
C PHE A 42 5.11 -19.85 -0.05
N GLU A 43 6.02 -20.69 -0.56
CA GLU A 43 7.15 -20.23 -1.37
C GLU A 43 6.71 -19.50 -2.64
N SER A 44 5.62 -19.94 -3.26
CA SER A 44 5.03 -19.27 -4.42
C SER A 44 4.41 -17.92 -4.05
N ARG A 45 3.73 -17.82 -2.89
CA ARG A 45 3.22 -16.53 -2.36
C ARG A 45 4.36 -15.57 -2.11
N ARG A 46 5.40 -16.01 -1.39
CA ARG A 46 6.58 -15.21 -1.08
C ARG A 46 7.26 -14.69 -2.35
N LYS A 47 7.49 -15.55 -3.34
CA LYS A 47 8.08 -15.16 -4.63
C LYS A 47 7.18 -14.18 -5.39
N LYS A 48 5.86 -14.39 -5.38
CA LYS A 48 4.88 -13.49 -6.01
C LYS A 48 4.88 -12.12 -5.35
N LEU A 49 4.81 -12.03 -4.02
CA LEU A 49 4.87 -10.78 -3.27
C LEU A 49 6.20 -10.05 -3.50
N LYS A 50 7.33 -10.78 -3.48
CA LYS A 50 8.65 -10.20 -3.76
C LYS A 50 8.73 -9.58 -5.16
N ARG A 51 8.16 -10.24 -6.18
CA ARG A 51 8.10 -9.70 -7.55
C ARG A 51 7.15 -8.51 -7.64
N PHE A 52 6.00 -8.60 -6.97
CA PHE A 52 4.99 -7.57 -6.97
C PHE A 52 5.50 -6.27 -6.33
N LEU A 53 6.11 -6.34 -5.15
CA LEU A 53 6.66 -5.17 -4.44
C LEU A 53 7.84 -4.51 -5.16
N LYS A 54 8.46 -5.21 -6.12
CA LYS A 54 9.54 -4.68 -6.97
C LYS A 54 9.04 -3.98 -8.24
N LEU A 55 7.73 -3.91 -8.47
CA LEU A 55 7.21 -3.20 -9.63
C LEU A 55 7.56 -1.72 -9.55
N GLU A 56 8.01 -1.14 -10.65
CA GLU A 56 8.47 0.26 -10.72
C GLU A 56 7.37 1.27 -10.35
N ILE A 57 6.11 0.94 -10.65
CA ILE A 57 4.96 1.74 -10.23
C ILE A 57 4.79 1.80 -8.71
N LEU A 58 5.29 0.79 -7.98
CA LEU A 58 5.27 0.76 -6.53
C LEU A 58 6.48 1.47 -5.90
N ASN A 59 7.27 2.20 -6.69
CA ASN A 59 8.32 3.05 -6.17
C ASN A 59 7.71 4.10 -5.22
N ILE A 60 8.35 4.29 -4.06
CA ILE A 60 7.92 5.26 -3.05
C ILE A 60 7.72 6.64 -3.66
N GLU A 61 8.66 7.12 -4.49
CA GLU A 61 8.63 8.43 -5.16
C GLU A 61 7.36 8.64 -5.99
N LYS A 62 6.85 7.57 -6.60
CA LYS A 62 5.63 7.59 -7.39
C LYS A 62 4.39 7.48 -6.49
N ILE A 63 4.42 6.64 -5.46
CA ILE A 63 3.23 6.37 -4.64
C ILE A 63 2.94 7.45 -3.60
N TRP A 64 3.96 7.97 -2.90
CA TRP A 64 3.74 8.75 -1.68
C TRP A 64 2.86 9.97 -1.93
N PHE A 65 3.10 10.70 -3.01
CA PHE A 65 2.37 11.92 -3.35
C PHE A 65 0.95 11.60 -3.83
N LEU A 66 0.77 10.51 -4.57
CA LEU A 66 -0.55 10.00 -4.96
C LEU A 66 -1.41 9.66 -3.74
N CYS A 67 -0.83 8.94 -2.76
CA CYS A 67 -1.51 8.64 -1.51
C CYS A 67 -1.88 9.90 -0.72
N LEU A 68 -0.95 10.86 -0.61
CA LEU A 68 -1.21 12.14 0.04
C LEU A 68 -2.36 12.89 -0.63
N LYS A 69 -2.35 12.97 -1.97
CA LYS A 69 -3.38 13.65 -2.74
C LYS A 69 -4.76 13.01 -2.53
N GLU A 70 -4.86 11.69 -2.56
CA GLU A 70 -6.14 11.00 -2.31
C GLU A 70 -6.59 11.15 -0.85
N MET A 71 -5.67 11.16 0.12
CA MET A 71 -6.00 11.40 1.53
C MET A 71 -6.57 12.80 1.75
N LEU A 72 -6.00 13.82 1.08
CA LEU A 72 -6.46 15.21 1.20
C LEU A 72 -7.84 15.47 0.56
N LYS A 73 -8.32 14.58 -0.32
CA LYS A 73 -9.68 14.67 -0.87
C LYS A 73 -10.77 14.14 0.07
N GLN A 74 -10.39 13.56 1.20
CA GLN A 74 -11.37 13.02 2.15
C GLN A 74 -12.01 14.18 2.92
N ASP A 75 -13.16 14.67 2.42
CA ASP A 75 -13.88 15.82 2.98
C ASP A 75 -14.29 15.63 4.46
N GLU A 76 -14.44 14.39 4.91
CA GLU A 76 -14.67 14.02 6.31
C GLU A 76 -13.48 14.37 7.23
N ARG A 77 -12.27 14.42 6.68
CA ARG A 77 -11.02 14.66 7.43
C ARG A 77 -10.41 16.02 7.14
N PHE A 78 -10.56 16.52 5.91
CA PHE A 78 -9.95 17.76 5.46
C PHE A 78 -10.99 18.62 4.75
N THR A 79 -11.35 19.74 5.35
CA THR A 79 -12.24 20.72 4.72
C THR A 79 -11.43 21.73 3.91
N ILE A 80 -11.93 22.13 2.74
CA ILE A 80 -11.34 23.20 1.94
C ILE A 80 -11.40 24.49 2.78
N LYS A 81 -10.24 25.06 3.12
CA LYS A 81 -10.02 26.20 4.07
C LYS A 81 -10.10 25.85 5.57
N GLY A 82 -10.13 24.57 5.93
CA GLY A 82 -9.97 24.14 7.32
C GLY A 82 -8.53 24.30 7.83
N LEU A 83 -8.36 24.36 9.15
CA LEU A 83 -7.04 24.34 9.78
C LEU A 83 -6.51 22.90 9.80
N ALA A 84 -5.28 22.69 9.31
CA ALA A 84 -4.59 21.40 9.38
C ALA A 84 -3.29 21.55 10.18
N TYR A 85 -3.06 20.65 11.13
CA TYR A 85 -1.81 20.57 11.87
C TYR A 85 -0.88 19.58 11.18
N MET A 86 0.33 20.02 10.82
CA MET A 86 1.34 19.16 10.23
C MET A 86 2.50 19.02 11.21
N ALA A 87 2.79 17.78 11.61
CA ALA A 87 4.00 17.45 12.35
C ALA A 87 5.04 16.94 11.37
N ILE A 88 6.21 17.57 11.34
CA ILE A 88 7.37 17.15 10.56
C ILE A 88 8.47 16.84 11.55
N ASP A 89 8.94 15.60 11.53
CA ASP A 89 10.03 15.12 12.38
C ASP A 89 11.07 14.40 11.51
N TRP A 90 12.33 14.48 11.92
CA TRP A 90 13.44 13.84 11.23
C TRP A 90 13.91 12.63 12.02
N THR A 91 13.93 11.46 11.40
CA THR A 91 14.42 10.22 12.01
C THR A 91 15.65 9.71 11.26
N SER A 92 16.76 9.53 11.97
CA SER A 92 18.02 8.96 11.47
C SER A 92 18.02 7.44 11.41
#